data_AF-A0A8T4XIS7-F1
#
_entry.id   AF-A0A8T4XIS7-F1
#
_cell.length_a   1.000
_cell.length_b   1.000
_cell.length_c   1.000
_cell.angle_alpha   90.00
_cell.angle_beta   90.00
_cell.angle_gamma   90.00
#
_symmetry.space_group_name_H-M   'P 1'
#
loop_
_entity.id
_entity.type
_entity.pdbx_description
1 polymer ?
#
loop_
_entity_poly.entity_id
_entity_poly.type
_entity_poly.pdbx_seq_one_letter_code
_entity_poly.pdbx_strand_id
1 'polypeptide(L)'
;MSVNTALREIEAIERLIGPYEFFSYEAKMVLTTLRNLREALNKMDRERIKQILNEMSNIEVAAAPYRGYGFVEEALEHAKKLSGELKKILGE
;
A
#
# COMPACT_ATOMS: atom_id res chain seq x y z
N MET A 1 9.11 -12.76 -8.02
CA MET A 1 9.08 -11.32 -8.38
C MET A 1 9.71 -10.53 -7.24
N SER A 2 10.25 -9.33 -7.52
CA SER A 2 11.25 -8.68 -6.67
C SER A 2 10.70 -7.51 -5.86
N VAL A 3 11.42 -7.15 -4.80
CA VAL A 3 11.24 -5.93 -4.00
C VAL A 3 11.02 -4.68 -4.86
N ASN A 4 11.67 -4.60 -6.04
CA ASN A 4 11.51 -3.47 -6.96
C ASN A 4 10.07 -3.32 -7.50
N THR A 5 9.35 -4.42 -7.73
CA THR A 5 7.95 -4.34 -8.14
C THR A 5 7.10 -3.82 -7.00
N ALA A 6 7.29 -4.33 -5.78
CA ALA A 6 6.56 -3.84 -4.60
C ALA A 6 6.80 -2.32 -4.39
N LEU A 7 8.03 -1.84 -4.54
CA LEU A 7 8.36 -0.42 -4.45
C LEU A 7 7.68 0.42 -5.54
N ARG A 8 7.55 -0.09 -6.77
CA ARG A 8 6.82 0.59 -7.86
C ARG A 8 5.34 0.71 -7.56
N GLU A 9 4.72 -0.34 -7.04
CA GLU A 9 3.30 -0.28 -6.67
C GLU A 9 3.08 0.71 -5.52
N ILE A 10 4.00 0.77 -4.55
CA ILE A 10 3.95 1.80 -3.48
C ILE A 10 3.99 3.20 -4.08
N GLU A 11 4.94 3.48 -4.99
CA GLU A 11 5.08 4.80 -5.62
C GLU A 11 3.85 5.19 -6.45
N ALA A 12 3.23 4.22 -7.15
CA ALA A 12 1.99 4.46 -7.89
C ALA A 12 0.84 4.88 -6.97
N ILE A 13 0.65 4.18 -5.85
CA ILE A 13 -0.39 4.54 -4.87
C ILE A 13 -0.10 5.93 -4.29
N GLU A 14 1.14 6.17 -3.85
CA GLU A 14 1.54 7.47 -3.29
C GLU A 14 1.31 8.62 -4.27
N ARG A 15 1.52 8.42 -5.57
CA ARG A 15 1.23 9.43 -6.59
C ARG A 15 -0.26 9.75 -6.70
N LEU A 16 -1.12 8.74 -6.58
CA LEU A 16 -2.57 8.89 -6.71
C LEU A 16 -3.19 9.55 -5.47
N ILE A 17 -2.79 9.12 -4.27
CA ILE A 17 -3.42 9.57 -3.02
C ILE A 17 -2.59 10.62 -2.25
N GLY A 18 -1.32 10.81 -2.60
CA GLY A 18 -0.39 11.76 -1.99
C GLY A 18 -0.93 13.19 -1.87
N PRO A 19 -1.56 13.76 -2.92
CA PRO A 19 -2.17 15.09 -2.84
C PRO A 19 -3.24 15.22 -1.73
N TYR A 20 -3.79 14.11 -1.26
CA TYR A 20 -4.86 14.08 -0.26
C TYR A 20 -4.37 13.83 1.17
N GLU A 21 -3.06 13.71 1.41
CA GLU A 21 -2.47 13.40 2.73
C GLU A 21 -2.98 14.32 3.85
N PHE A 22 -3.17 15.61 3.56
CA PHE A 22 -3.63 16.60 4.54
C PHE A 22 -5.15 16.85 4.49
N PHE A 23 -5.84 16.24 3.53
CA PHE A 23 -7.27 16.46 3.26
C PHE A 23 -8.15 15.29 3.69
N SER A 24 -7.59 14.09 3.83
CA SER A 24 -8.29 12.90 4.30
C SER A 24 -7.44 12.18 5.34
N TYR A 25 -8.09 11.84 6.46
CA TYR A 25 -7.48 11.03 7.51
C TYR A 25 -7.07 9.65 6.98
N GLU A 26 -7.92 9.07 6.13
CA GLU A 26 -7.70 7.79 5.46
C GLU A 26 -6.48 7.86 4.54
N ALA A 27 -6.36 8.90 3.72
CA ALA A 27 -5.19 9.10 2.86
C ALA A 27 -3.89 9.19 3.68
N LYS A 28 -3.90 9.97 4.78
CA LYS A 28 -2.75 10.06 5.69
C LYS A 28 -2.36 8.70 6.28
N MET A 29 -3.33 7.93 6.74
CA MET A 29 -3.09 6.60 7.30
C MET A 29 -2.45 5.68 6.27
N VAL A 30 -3.04 5.59 5.07
CA VAL A 30 -2.52 4.72 4.01
C VAL A 30 -1.10 5.12 3.61
N LEU A 31 -0.82 6.40 3.40
CA LEU A 31 0.52 6.89 3.06
C LEU A 31 1.54 6.59 4.16
N THR A 32 1.15 6.66 5.43
CA THR A 32 2.03 6.30 6.56
C THR A 32 2.35 4.80 6.55
N THR A 33 1.36 3.95 6.32
CA THR A 33 1.54 2.50 6.17
C THR A 33 2.48 2.17 5.00
N LEU A 34 2.33 2.85 3.86
CA LEU A 34 3.17 2.67 2.68
C LEU A 34 4.63 3.10 2.93
N ARG A 35 4.86 4.21 3.65
CA ARG A 35 6.20 4.64 4.07
C ARG A 35 6.87 3.59 4.96
N ASN A 36 6.15 3.08 5.95
CA ASN A 36 6.64 2.01 6.83
C ASN A 36 6.98 0.74 6.05
N LEU A 37 6.15 0.39 5.05
CA LEU A 37 6.38 -0.77 4.19
C LEU A 37 7.64 -0.60 3.35
N ARG A 38 7.84 0.58 2.76
CA ARG A 38 9.05 0.92 1.99
C ARG A 38 10.31 0.73 2.83
N GLU A 39 10.30 1.21 4.08
CA GLU A 39 11.44 1.01 4.99
C GLU A 39 11.67 -0.47 5.30
N ALA A 40 10.60 -1.23 5.58
CA ALA A 40 10.69 -2.65 5.85
C ALA A 40 11.23 -3.44 4.64
N LEU A 41 10.77 -3.11 3.43
CA LEU A 41 11.26 -3.69 2.18
C LEU A 41 12.75 -3.38 1.94
N ASN A 42 13.18 -2.14 2.18
CA ASN A 42 14.59 -1.75 2.03
C ASN A 42 15.51 -2.48 3.02
N LYS A 43 15.01 -2.77 4.23
CA LYS A 43 15.74 -3.53 5.26
C LYS A 43 15.55 -5.04 5.14
N MET A 44 14.70 -5.51 4.23
CA MET A 44 14.26 -6.91 4.13
C MET A 44 13.73 -7.47 5.45
N ASP A 45 13.07 -6.61 6.24
CA ASP A 45 12.47 -6.97 7.52
C ASP A 45 11.16 -7.75 7.28
N ARG A 46 11.28 -9.09 7.21
CA ARG A 46 10.16 -9.98 6.88
C ARG A 46 9.04 -9.95 7.91
N GLU A 47 9.35 -9.80 9.19
CA GLU A 47 8.33 -9.72 10.25
C GLU A 47 7.52 -8.44 10.10
N ARG A 48 8.20 -7.31 9.87
CA ARG A 48 7.54 -6.03 9.66
C ARG A 48 6.73 -6.00 8.36
N ILE A 49 7.24 -6.60 7.28
CA ILE A 49 6.49 -6.77 6.02
C ILE A 49 5.21 -7.55 6.26
N LYS A 50 5.26 -8.67 6.99
CA LYS A 50 4.09 -9.49 7.30
C LYS A 50 3.06 -8.74 8.16
N GLN A 51 3.52 -8.01 9.16
CA GLN A 51 2.65 -7.18 9.98
C GLN A 51 1.92 -6.13 9.12
N ILE A 52 2.64 -5.41 8.27
CA ILE A 52 2.06 -4.37 7.43
C ILE A 52 1.12 -4.95 6.37
N LEU A 53 1.44 -6.13 5.81
CA LEU A 53 0.53 -6.83 4.90
C LEU A 53 -0.84 -7.13 5.57
N ASN A 54 -0.83 -7.50 6.86
CA ASN A 54 -2.07 -7.68 7.61
C ASN A 54 -2.80 -6.35 7.83
N GLU A 55 -2.09 -5.26 8.14
CA GLU A 55 -2.67 -3.92 8.28
C GLU A 55 -3.30 -3.43 6.96
N MET A 56 -2.67 -3.74 5.82
CA MET A 56 -3.15 -3.38 4.48
C MET A 56 -4.48 -4.05 4.10
N SER A 57 -4.88 -5.14 4.77
CA SER A 57 -6.20 -5.76 4.55
C SER A 57 -7.36 -4.79 4.82
N ASN A 58 -7.12 -3.72 5.60
CA ASN A 58 -8.12 -2.70 5.91
C ASN A 58 -8.15 -1.53 4.91
N ILE A 59 -7.29 -1.52 3.88
CA ILE A 59 -7.26 -0.45 2.86
C ILE A 59 -8.60 -0.36 2.11
N GLU A 60 -9.23 -1.49 1.80
CA GLU A 60 -10.54 -1.48 1.13
C GLU A 60 -11.62 -0.81 1.99
N VAL A 61 -11.57 -1.00 3.31
CA VAL A 61 -12.47 -0.33 4.26
C VAL A 61 -12.21 1.17 4.30
N ALA A 62 -10.94 1.58 4.35
CA ALA A 62 -10.56 2.99 4.32
C ALA A 62 -10.96 3.69 3.01
N ALA A 63 -10.94 2.95 1.89
CA ALA A 63 -11.34 3.46 0.59
C ALA A 63 -12.86 3.43 0.35
N ALA A 64 -13.64 2.74 1.20
CA ALA A 64 -15.09 2.56 1.01
C ALA A 64 -15.88 3.87 0.79
N PRO A 65 -15.63 4.96 1.55
CA PRO A 65 -16.30 6.25 1.34
C PRO A 65 -15.95 6.93 0.01
N TYR A 66 -14.86 6.50 -0.63
CA TYR A 66 -14.29 7.10 -1.83
C TYR A 66 -14.35 6.15 -3.04
N ARG A 67 -15.17 5.08 -2.98
CA ARG A 67 -15.43 4.21 -4.13
C ARG A 67 -16.11 4.98 -5.26
N GLY A 68 -15.79 4.62 -6.49
CA GLY A 68 -16.28 5.31 -7.69
C GLY A 68 -15.47 6.53 -8.11
N TYR A 69 -14.52 7.00 -7.30
CA TYR A 69 -13.50 7.94 -7.77
C TYR A 69 -12.39 7.16 -8.51
N GLY A 70 -12.13 7.54 -9.77
CA GLY A 70 -11.22 6.78 -10.64
C GLY A 70 -9.82 6.56 -10.05
N PHE A 71 -9.24 7.60 -9.44
CA PHE A 71 -7.91 7.49 -8.80
C PHE A 71 -7.89 6.57 -7.57
N VAL A 72 -9.03 6.41 -6.89
CA VAL A 72 -9.16 5.50 -5.73
C VAL A 72 -9.26 4.05 -6.22
N GLU A 73 -10.04 3.80 -7.27
CA GLU A 73 -10.11 2.48 -7.89
C GLU A 73 -8.74 2.03 -8.41
N GLU A 74 -8.02 2.92 -9.08
CA GLU A 74 -6.65 2.67 -9.55
C GLU A 74 -5.69 2.40 -8.39
N ALA A 75 -5.77 3.18 -7.30
CA ALA A 75 -4.96 2.96 -6.10
C ALA A 75 -5.25 1.59 -5.45
N LEU A 76 -6.51 1.14 -5.45
CA LEU A 76 -6.89 -0.17 -4.95
C LEU A 76 -6.36 -1.32 -5.83
N GLU A 77 -6.33 -1.15 -7.14
CA GLU A 77 -5.70 -2.12 -8.04
C GLU A 77 -4.21 -2.27 -7.76
N HIS A 78 -3.50 -1.15 -7.57
CA HIS A 78 -2.08 -1.17 -7.16
C HIS A 78 -1.90 -1.80 -5.78
N ALA A 79 -2.78 -1.52 -4.81
CA ALA A 79 -2.72 -2.13 -3.48
C ALA A 79 -2.90 -3.66 -3.52
N LYS A 80 -3.78 -4.15 -4.42
CA LYS A 80 -3.97 -5.58 -4.64
C LYS A 80 -2.74 -6.24 -5.26
N LYS A 81 -2.11 -5.60 -6.26
CA LYS A 81 -0.85 -6.06 -6.85
C LYS A 81 0.26 -6.09 -5.80
N LEU A 82 0.42 -5.01 -5.03
CA LEU A 82 1.38 -4.91 -3.93
C LEU A 82 1.21 -6.05 -2.94
N SER A 83 -0.02 -6.33 -2.49
CA SER A 83 -0.30 -7.42 -1.55
C SER A 83 0.12 -8.79 -2.11
N GLY A 84 -0.10 -9.03 -3.42
CA GLY A 84 0.37 -10.24 -4.09
C GLY A 84 1.89 -10.33 -4.14
N GLU A 85 2.59 -9.22 -4.34
CA GLU A 85 4.05 -9.18 -4.32
C GLU A 85 4.63 -9.42 -2.93
N LEU A 86 4.02 -8.84 -1.89
CA LEU A 86 4.45 -9.07 -0.51
C LEU A 86 4.30 -10.54 -0.10
N LYS A 87 3.21 -11.21 -0.47
CA LYS A 87 3.02 -12.66 -0.23
C LYS A 87 4.13 -13.49 -0.87
N LYS A 88 4.47 -13.19 -2.13
CA LYS A 88 5.60 -13.85 -2.82
C LYS A 88 6.93 -13.63 -2.12
N ILE A 89 7.20 -12.42 -1.60
CA ILE A 89 8.42 -12.11 -0.82
C ILE A 89 8.43 -12.90 0.49
N LEU A 90 7.28 -13.07 1.13
CA LEU A 90 7.13 -13.84 2.36
C LEU A 90 7.17 -15.35 2.13
N GLY A 91 6.93 -15.82 0.90
CA GLY A 91 6.86 -17.25 0.55
C GLY A 91 5.47 -17.85 0.82
N GLU A 92 4.43 -17.02 0.79
CA GLU A 92 3.01 -17.38 0.97
C GLU A 92 2.23 -17.34 -0.35
#